data_AF-A0A3M1CQQ6-F1
#
_entry.id   AF-A0A3M1CQQ6-F1
#
_cell.length_a   1.000
_cell.length_b   1.000
_cell.length_c   1.000
_cell.angle_alpha   90.00
_cell.angle_beta   90.00
_cell.angle_gamma   90.00
#
_symmetry.space_group_name_H-M   'P 1'
#
loop_
_entity.id
_entity.type
_entity.pdbx_description
1 polymer ?
#
loop_
_entity_poly.entity_id
_entity_poly.type
_entity_poly.pdbx_seq_one_letter_code
_entity_poly.pdbx_strand_id
1 'polypeptide(L)'
;MFADLGTLALARAAMTDRERACRTAAQAWLDAREISGRVRQGARLALHAGHTSPKVLRAAIREELGRGRPDELDRWLKLLALYHPAAREHPDAEEDFELHYARLLVDLELRPASVHPEELTTLAGRARGPRQEGLATYLQVVHAARRGDRAAAAELGRRKAADLVVRHPGIAADLLREVALAHILLGEAGTAVVHARSALARAREAASRGLPAGVAPPLTRSEVSAMTTLSAALLYAGQVAEAVDQCAEGAARCRAAGLPRGEGALLANQGIGELYLGRRAQAEATLARCRAVQGEHRDPVVLANLAVTQARLAVERGDLAAGRVLVDEGLTAARAAGDPHLVGEAWSIVLDAAVHTADPGEAQRALSSYGVDGVGSAWDHWPAALARWRWLIGDLDGALRATDEPRRGHGELCIRAERARLLLVGGRYDDARALARSVADDAEAGDELELARFARLVDCAARGAGDGEVRGLLGAARHSRWVHLYLGALHLDAIRRRLRGENVDSLLRQLRARARNLNHRLYEALARAEGW
;
A
#
# COMPACT_ATOMS: atom_id res chain seq x y z
N MET A 1 -6.83 -37.32 22.72
CA MET A 1 -5.59 -36.68 23.21
C MET A 1 -5.87 -35.19 23.28
N PHE A 2 -5.91 -34.57 24.48
CA PHE A 2 -6.20 -33.15 24.59
C PHE A 2 -5.01 -32.32 24.10
N ALA A 3 -5.26 -31.25 23.35
CA ALA A 3 -4.23 -30.47 22.66
C ALA A 3 -3.28 -29.71 23.60
N ASP A 4 -3.67 -29.46 24.86
CA ASP A 4 -2.76 -28.99 25.92
C ASP A 4 -3.29 -29.26 27.34
N LEU A 5 -2.42 -29.00 28.34
CA LEU A 5 -2.65 -29.22 29.77
C LEU A 5 -3.79 -28.39 30.37
N GLY A 6 -4.15 -27.23 29.82
CA GLY A 6 -5.28 -26.47 30.37
C GLY A 6 -6.62 -26.84 29.73
N THR A 7 -6.61 -27.36 28.51
CA THR A 7 -7.76 -28.10 27.96
C THR A 7 -7.98 -29.39 28.75
N LEU A 8 -6.89 -30.07 29.15
CA LEU A 8 -6.92 -31.20 30.07
C LEU A 8 -7.43 -30.79 31.48
N ALA A 9 -7.06 -29.61 31.98
CA ALA A 9 -7.54 -29.09 33.26
C ALA A 9 -9.04 -28.73 33.23
N LEU A 10 -9.51 -28.09 32.15
CA LEU A 10 -10.93 -27.83 31.90
C LEU A 10 -11.74 -29.13 31.75
N ALA A 11 -11.17 -30.16 31.11
CA ALA A 11 -11.81 -31.46 30.93
C ALA A 11 -11.78 -32.34 32.20
N ARG A 12 -10.75 -32.21 33.05
CA ARG A 12 -10.64 -32.93 34.33
C ARG A 12 -11.44 -32.29 35.45
N ALA A 13 -11.68 -30.98 35.39
CA ALA A 13 -12.57 -30.31 36.30
C ALA A 13 -14.00 -30.71 35.93
N ALA A 14 -14.53 -31.76 36.57
CA ALA A 14 -15.96 -32.06 36.55
C ALA A 14 -16.68 -30.87 37.21
N MET A 15 -17.25 -29.98 36.41
CA MET A 15 -17.46 -28.60 36.85
C MET A 15 -18.93 -28.21 37.02
N THR A 16 -19.37 -28.18 38.26
CA THR A 16 -20.54 -27.43 38.74
C THR A 16 -20.24 -25.94 38.99
N ASP A 17 -18.97 -25.50 38.96
CA ASP A 17 -18.54 -24.11 39.24
C ASP A 17 -17.61 -23.54 38.16
N ARG A 18 -18.18 -22.81 37.20
CA ARG A 18 -17.51 -22.19 36.05
C ARG A 18 -16.31 -21.30 36.41
N GLU A 19 -16.38 -20.59 37.53
CA GLU A 19 -15.33 -19.66 37.96
C GLU A 19 -14.06 -20.40 38.38
N ARG A 20 -14.22 -21.58 39.01
CA ARG A 20 -13.11 -22.39 39.50
C ARG A 20 -12.26 -23.01 38.38
N ALA A 21 -12.83 -23.59 37.31
CA ALA A 21 -11.96 -24.02 36.19
C ALA A 21 -11.41 -22.87 35.37
N CYS A 22 -12.11 -21.73 35.25
CA CYS A 22 -11.47 -20.57 34.61
C CYS A 22 -10.21 -20.15 35.39
N ARG A 23 -10.24 -20.19 36.73
CA ARG A 23 -9.05 -19.97 37.59
C ARG A 23 -7.98 -21.06 37.40
N THR A 24 -8.34 -22.34 37.50
CA THR A 24 -7.38 -23.44 37.35
C THR A 24 -6.75 -23.49 35.96
N ALA A 25 -7.52 -23.20 34.92
CA ALA A 25 -7.03 -23.11 33.54
C ALA A 25 -6.12 -21.90 33.35
N ALA A 26 -6.48 -20.73 33.89
CA ALA A 26 -5.63 -19.53 33.82
C ALA A 26 -4.27 -19.78 34.50
N GLN A 27 -4.25 -20.37 35.69
CA GLN A 27 -3.00 -20.69 36.40
C GLN A 27 -2.15 -21.70 35.63
N ALA A 28 -2.75 -22.79 35.13
CA ALA A 28 -2.04 -23.79 34.32
C ALA A 28 -1.44 -23.20 33.03
N TRP A 29 -2.09 -22.20 32.43
CA TRP A 29 -1.60 -21.51 31.23
C TRP A 29 -0.51 -20.48 31.54
N LEU A 30 -0.55 -19.87 32.72
CA LEU A 30 0.49 -18.94 33.20
C LEU A 30 1.77 -19.65 33.64
N ASP A 31 1.66 -20.88 34.15
CA ASP A 31 2.81 -21.69 34.59
C ASP A 31 3.52 -22.42 33.43
N ALA A 32 2.88 -22.58 32.28
CA ALA A 32 3.45 -23.23 31.10
C ALA A 32 4.34 -22.26 30.28
N ARG A 33 5.65 -22.45 30.32
CA ARG A 33 6.66 -21.44 29.90
C ARG A 33 6.86 -21.13 28.41
N GLU A 34 6.16 -21.75 27.44
CA GLU A 34 6.75 -21.82 26.08
C GLU A 34 5.90 -21.51 24.83
N ILE A 35 4.68 -20.92 24.87
CA ILE A 35 3.98 -20.60 23.61
C ILE A 35 3.30 -19.22 23.59
N SER A 36 3.71 -18.37 22.64
CA SER A 36 3.04 -17.11 22.25
C SER A 36 1.56 -17.35 21.91
N GLY A 37 0.65 -16.60 22.53
CA GLY A 37 -0.80 -16.80 22.46
C GLY A 37 -1.41 -17.36 23.75
N ARG A 38 -0.63 -18.07 24.57
CA ARG A 38 -1.12 -18.61 25.85
C ARG A 38 -1.26 -17.55 26.94
N VAL A 39 -0.36 -16.55 26.99
CA VAL A 39 -0.47 -15.47 27.97
C VAL A 39 -1.76 -14.67 27.75
N ARG A 40 -2.12 -14.37 26.50
CA ARG A 40 -3.41 -13.71 26.18
C ARG A 40 -4.63 -14.54 26.51
N GLN A 41 -4.64 -15.82 26.17
CA GLN A 41 -5.78 -16.68 26.47
C GLN A 41 -5.90 -16.91 27.98
N GLY A 42 -4.79 -17.08 28.70
CA GLY A 42 -4.74 -17.11 30.15
C GLY A 42 -5.26 -15.82 30.78
N ALA A 43 -4.88 -14.65 30.23
CA ALA A 43 -5.39 -13.35 30.65
C ALA A 43 -6.89 -13.19 30.38
N ARG A 44 -7.39 -13.65 29.23
CA ARG A 44 -8.83 -13.67 28.91
C ARG A 44 -9.59 -14.56 29.89
N LEU A 45 -9.07 -15.74 30.23
CA LEU A 45 -9.68 -16.64 31.20
C LEU A 45 -9.66 -16.08 32.62
N ALA A 46 -8.57 -15.43 33.03
CA ALA A 46 -8.47 -14.73 34.32
C ALA A 46 -9.48 -13.58 34.43
N LEU A 47 -9.70 -12.83 33.34
CA LEU A 47 -10.75 -11.81 33.25
C LEU A 47 -12.15 -12.41 33.37
N HIS A 48 -12.44 -13.50 32.66
CA HIS A 48 -13.73 -14.20 32.76
C HIS A 48 -13.98 -14.78 34.16
N ALA A 49 -12.93 -15.10 34.90
CA ALA A 49 -13.01 -15.56 36.29
C ALA A 49 -13.12 -14.42 37.33
N GLY A 50 -13.15 -13.15 36.92
CA GLY A 50 -13.20 -12.00 37.83
C GLY A 50 -11.95 -11.79 38.70
N HIS A 51 -10.87 -12.54 38.46
CA HIS A 51 -9.66 -12.56 39.29
C HIS A 51 -8.43 -12.26 38.42
N THR A 52 -8.36 -11.04 37.89
CA THR A 52 -7.24 -10.60 37.06
C THR A 52 -6.23 -9.82 37.88
N SER A 53 -4.94 -10.21 37.83
CA SER A 53 -3.86 -9.43 38.44
C SER A 53 -3.24 -8.45 37.44
N PRO A 54 -2.69 -7.31 37.89
CA PRO A 54 -2.00 -6.36 37.00
C PRO A 54 -0.88 -7.02 36.19
N LYS A 55 -0.18 -7.99 36.78
CA LYS A 55 0.93 -8.72 36.15
C LYS A 55 0.48 -9.50 34.91
N VAL A 56 -0.71 -10.12 34.97
CA VAL A 56 -1.27 -10.91 33.86
C VAL A 56 -1.66 -10.01 32.69
N LEU A 57 -2.34 -8.88 32.97
CA LEU A 57 -2.71 -7.90 31.93
C LEU A 57 -1.47 -7.23 31.32
N ARG A 58 -0.47 -6.88 32.14
CA ARG A 58 0.82 -6.35 31.65
C ARG A 58 1.56 -7.35 30.77
N ALA A 59 1.54 -8.64 31.10
CA ALA A 59 2.13 -9.68 30.25
C ALA A 59 1.40 -9.78 28.89
N ALA A 60 0.07 -9.67 28.88
CA ALA A 60 -0.70 -9.61 27.64
C ALA A 60 -0.38 -8.34 26.81
N ILE A 61 -0.23 -7.18 27.46
CA ILE A 61 0.22 -5.94 26.81
C ILE A 61 1.59 -6.11 26.15
N ARG A 62 2.56 -6.71 26.85
CA ARG A 62 3.89 -7.01 26.31
C ARG A 62 3.83 -7.95 25.10
N GLU A 63 2.97 -8.97 25.17
CA GLU A 63 2.76 -9.87 24.03
C GLU A 63 2.18 -9.09 22.83
N GLU A 64 1.17 -8.24 23.04
CA GLU A 64 0.55 -7.46 21.95
C GLU A 64 1.46 -6.37 21.37
N LEU A 65 2.34 -5.76 22.18
CA LEU A 65 3.41 -4.88 21.68
C LEU A 65 4.28 -5.60 20.64
N GLY A 66 4.61 -6.87 20.89
CA GLY A 66 5.35 -7.72 19.96
C GLY A 66 4.54 -8.09 18.70
N ARG A 67 3.21 -8.13 18.77
CA ARG A 67 2.33 -8.50 17.65
C ARG A 67 1.91 -7.32 16.75
N GLY A 68 2.01 -6.08 17.25
CA GLY A 68 1.70 -4.89 16.45
C GLY A 68 0.22 -4.75 16.08
N ARG A 69 -0.69 -5.02 17.04
CA ARG A 69 -2.13 -4.82 16.90
C ARG A 69 -2.58 -3.67 17.82
N PRO A 70 -2.60 -2.41 17.33
CA PRO A 70 -2.89 -1.25 18.18
C PRO A 70 -4.28 -1.30 18.83
N ASP A 71 -5.26 -1.90 18.15
CA ASP A 71 -6.62 -2.06 18.63
C ASP A 71 -6.73 -3.09 19.78
N GLU A 72 -6.08 -4.25 19.66
CA GLU A 72 -6.01 -5.22 20.75
C GLU A 72 -5.18 -4.67 21.92
N LEU A 73 -4.07 -3.99 21.62
CA LEU A 73 -3.25 -3.33 22.62
C LEU A 73 -4.05 -2.26 23.40
N ASP A 74 -4.83 -1.43 22.71
CA ASP A 74 -5.77 -0.47 23.31
C ASP A 74 -6.78 -1.16 24.23
N ARG A 75 -7.37 -2.29 23.81
CA ARG A 75 -8.30 -3.07 24.64
C ARG A 75 -7.63 -3.55 25.92
N TRP A 76 -6.41 -4.09 25.84
CA TRP A 76 -5.70 -4.55 27.05
C TRP A 76 -5.33 -3.40 27.98
N LEU A 77 -4.94 -2.24 27.43
CA LEU A 77 -4.68 -1.03 28.21
C LEU A 77 -5.95 -0.54 28.93
N LYS A 78 -7.10 -0.55 28.25
CA LYS A 78 -8.40 -0.21 28.84
C LYS A 78 -8.83 -1.20 29.92
N LEU A 79 -8.64 -2.51 29.69
CA LEU A 79 -8.92 -3.55 30.68
C LEU A 79 -8.04 -3.40 31.92
N LEU A 80 -6.75 -3.09 31.77
CA LEU A 80 -5.88 -2.79 32.90
C LEU A 80 -6.38 -1.57 33.70
N ALA A 81 -6.76 -0.50 33.02
CA ALA A 81 -7.29 0.70 33.66
C ALA A 81 -8.63 0.46 34.39
N LEU A 82 -9.49 -0.40 33.83
CA LEU A 82 -10.81 -0.73 34.40
C LEU A 82 -10.68 -1.57 35.67
N TYR A 83 -9.86 -2.61 35.66
CA TYR A 83 -9.75 -3.55 36.78
C TYR A 83 -8.75 -3.09 37.85
N HIS A 84 -7.82 -2.19 37.51
CA HIS A 84 -6.78 -1.72 38.42
C HIS A 84 -6.58 -0.19 38.30
N PRO A 85 -7.51 0.63 38.83
CA PRO A 85 -7.45 2.09 38.72
C PRO A 85 -6.19 2.69 39.35
N ALA A 86 -5.66 2.08 40.42
CA ALA A 86 -4.40 2.49 41.05
C ALA A 86 -3.18 2.38 40.10
N ALA A 87 -3.23 1.49 39.09
CA ALA A 87 -2.22 1.44 38.03
C ALA A 87 -2.27 2.66 37.08
N ARG A 88 -3.26 3.54 37.26
CA ARG A 88 -3.38 4.86 36.61
C ARG A 88 -2.77 5.98 37.47
N GLU A 89 -2.76 5.82 38.80
CA GLU A 89 -2.45 6.88 39.78
C GLU A 89 -1.06 6.75 40.42
N HIS A 90 -0.52 5.53 40.57
CA HIS A 90 0.80 5.28 41.18
C HIS A 90 1.68 4.36 40.32
N PRO A 91 2.52 4.92 39.44
CA PRO A 91 3.42 4.15 38.59
C PRO A 91 4.82 4.02 39.23
N ASP A 92 5.22 2.80 39.62
CA ASP A 92 6.59 2.51 40.05
C ASP A 92 7.60 2.64 38.90
N ALA A 93 8.77 3.21 39.19
CA ALA A 93 9.60 3.98 38.27
C ALA A 93 10.36 3.23 37.14
N GLU A 94 10.20 1.93 37.00
CA GLU A 94 10.83 1.13 35.92
C GLU A 94 9.80 0.35 35.09
N GLU A 95 8.67 -0.01 35.70
CA GLU A 95 7.51 -0.63 35.04
C GLU A 95 6.58 0.41 34.36
N ASP A 96 6.81 1.70 34.63
CA ASP A 96 6.11 2.85 34.07
C ASP A 96 6.45 3.11 32.59
N PHE A 97 7.71 2.90 32.18
CA PHE A 97 8.15 3.21 30.81
C PHE A 97 7.40 2.38 29.76
N GLU A 98 7.31 1.06 29.94
CA GLU A 98 6.69 0.17 28.94
C GLU A 98 5.19 0.44 28.77
N LEU A 99 4.49 0.73 29.87
CA LEU A 99 3.07 1.04 29.84
C LEU A 99 2.81 2.41 29.22
N HIS A 100 3.63 3.40 29.55
CA HIS A 100 3.56 4.74 28.95
C HIS A 100 3.89 4.69 27.45
N TYR A 101 4.94 3.95 27.06
CA TYR A 101 5.28 3.68 25.66
C TYR A 101 4.12 3.01 24.93
N ALA A 102 3.49 1.97 25.52
CA ALA A 102 2.38 1.27 24.90
C ALA A 102 1.17 2.19 24.64
N ARG A 103 0.84 3.05 25.61
CA ARG A 103 -0.24 4.05 25.48
C ARG A 103 0.06 5.04 24.36
N LEU A 104 1.24 5.66 24.37
CA LEU A 104 1.64 6.62 23.35
C LEU A 104 1.74 5.99 21.97
N LEU A 105 2.18 4.73 21.86
CA LEU A 105 2.17 4.00 20.60
C LEU A 105 0.74 3.80 20.09
N VAL A 106 -0.18 3.35 20.94
CA VAL A 106 -1.61 3.20 20.58
C VAL A 106 -2.22 4.52 20.17
N ASP A 107 -1.97 5.58 20.93
CA ASP A 107 -2.50 6.91 20.63
C ASP A 107 -1.91 7.44 19.32
N LEU A 108 -0.61 7.26 19.07
CA LEU A 108 -0.03 7.62 17.78
C LEU A 108 -0.70 6.84 16.64
N GLU A 109 -0.88 5.53 16.77
CA GLU A 109 -1.44 4.66 15.72
C GLU A 109 -2.93 4.89 15.46
N LEU A 110 -3.74 5.08 16.51
CA LEU A 110 -5.19 5.16 16.39
C LEU A 110 -5.71 6.61 16.37
N ARG A 111 -4.99 7.53 17.01
CA ARG A 111 -5.41 8.93 17.29
C ARG A 111 -4.20 9.88 17.23
N PRO A 112 -3.46 9.96 16.11
CA PRO A 112 -2.18 10.67 16.06
C PRO A 112 -2.25 12.13 16.50
N ALA A 113 -3.39 12.79 16.29
CA ALA A 113 -3.63 14.18 16.71
C ALA A 113 -3.72 14.38 18.23
N SER A 114 -3.96 13.33 19.02
CA SER A 114 -4.07 13.45 20.48
C SER A 114 -2.73 13.39 21.21
N VAL A 115 -1.62 13.13 20.52
CA VAL A 115 -0.30 12.97 21.14
C VAL A 115 0.46 14.28 21.08
N HIS A 116 0.86 14.81 22.24
CA HIS A 116 1.61 16.05 22.34
C HIS A 116 3.13 15.81 22.43
N PRO A 117 3.97 16.70 21.84
CA PRO A 117 5.43 16.57 21.92
C PRO A 117 5.99 16.50 23.35
N GLU A 118 5.31 17.14 24.32
CA GLU A 118 5.68 17.13 25.73
C GLU A 118 5.55 15.74 26.36
N GLU A 119 4.57 14.94 25.94
CA GLU A 119 4.39 13.56 26.42
C GLU A 119 5.53 12.66 25.92
N LEU A 120 5.97 12.85 24.67
CA LEU A 120 7.11 12.14 24.10
C LEU A 120 8.42 12.53 24.80
N THR A 121 8.58 13.81 25.13
CA THR A 121 9.72 14.31 25.90
C THR A 121 9.73 13.74 27.32
N THR A 122 8.55 13.65 27.95
CA THR A 122 8.37 13.03 29.27
C THR A 122 8.75 11.55 29.24
N LEU A 123 8.31 10.81 28.22
CA LEU A 123 8.70 9.40 28.05
C LEU A 123 10.22 9.27 27.88
N ALA A 124 10.83 10.12 27.05
CA ALA A 124 12.28 10.12 26.86
C ALA A 124 13.05 10.41 28.15
N GLY A 125 12.58 11.35 28.98
CA GLY A 125 13.17 11.66 30.28
C GLY A 125 13.07 10.52 31.31
N ARG A 126 12.16 9.57 31.11
CA ARG A 126 12.02 8.36 31.95
C ARG A 126 12.84 7.17 31.44
N ALA A 127 13.46 7.27 30.26
CA ALA A 127 14.20 6.17 29.67
C ALA A 127 15.45 5.83 30.49
N ARG A 128 15.58 4.56 30.88
CA ARG A 128 16.72 3.98 31.58
C ARG A 128 17.51 3.10 30.62
N GLY A 129 18.52 3.71 30.00
CA GLY A 129 19.48 3.05 29.14
C GLY A 129 19.09 2.91 27.67
N PRO A 130 20.00 2.35 26.84
CA PRO A 130 19.95 2.51 25.39
C PRO A 130 18.69 1.93 24.72
N ARG A 131 18.13 0.84 25.27
CA ARG A 131 16.90 0.22 24.75
C ARG A 131 15.70 1.16 24.89
N GLN A 132 15.47 1.68 26.09
CA GLN A 132 14.31 2.54 26.36
C GLN A 132 14.44 3.89 25.64
N GLU A 133 15.66 4.45 25.60
CA GLU A 133 15.93 5.65 24.81
C GLU A 133 15.60 5.42 23.34
N GLY A 134 16.00 4.27 22.77
CA GLY A 134 15.68 3.91 21.40
C GLY A 134 14.18 3.81 21.12
N LEU A 135 13.41 3.22 22.05
CA LEU A 135 11.94 3.14 21.95
C LEU A 135 11.28 4.52 22.04
N ALA A 136 11.75 5.40 22.94
CA ALA A 136 11.26 6.77 23.04
C ALA A 136 11.56 7.57 21.76
N THR A 137 12.79 7.47 21.24
CA THR A 137 13.17 8.11 19.96
C THR A 137 12.35 7.56 18.80
N TYR A 138 12.02 6.27 18.79
CA TYR A 138 11.13 5.71 17.77
C TYR A 138 9.77 6.42 17.74
N LEU A 139 9.13 6.67 18.89
CA LEU A 139 7.86 7.42 18.91
C LEU A 139 8.03 8.88 18.47
N GLN A 140 9.15 9.52 18.82
CA GLN A 140 9.47 10.87 18.34
C GLN A 140 9.59 10.93 16.82
N VAL A 141 10.28 9.96 16.21
CA VAL A 141 10.42 9.84 14.75
C VAL A 141 9.07 9.64 14.08
N VAL A 142 8.26 8.69 14.57
CA VAL A 142 6.90 8.44 14.04
C VAL A 142 6.04 9.70 14.14
N HIS A 143 6.05 10.38 15.29
CA HIS A 143 5.28 11.60 15.50
C HIS A 143 5.72 12.73 14.55
N ALA A 144 7.03 13.00 14.47
CA ALA A 144 7.58 14.03 13.59
C ALA A 144 7.24 13.77 12.11
N ALA A 145 7.39 12.52 11.65
CA ALA A 145 7.03 12.13 10.29
C ALA A 145 5.55 12.38 9.98
N ARG A 146 4.65 12.01 10.91
CA ARG A 146 3.19 12.21 10.77
C ARG A 146 2.77 13.68 10.81
N ARG A 147 3.52 14.54 11.51
CA ARG A 147 3.30 16.01 11.51
C ARG A 147 3.86 16.73 10.29
N GLY A 148 4.48 16.00 9.36
CA GLY A 148 5.07 16.56 8.14
C GLY A 148 6.54 16.95 8.27
N ASP A 149 7.15 16.82 9.44
CA ASP A 149 8.59 17.07 9.64
C ASP A 149 9.43 15.84 9.28
N ARG A 150 9.29 15.43 8.01
CA ARG A 150 9.84 14.18 7.46
C ARG A 150 11.36 14.19 7.43
N ALA A 151 11.97 15.33 7.12
CA ALA A 151 13.42 15.48 7.06
C ALA A 151 14.06 15.38 8.45
N ALA A 152 13.50 16.05 9.47
CA ALA A 152 14.03 15.93 10.83
C ALA A 152 13.78 14.52 11.41
N ALA A 153 12.62 13.92 11.11
CA ALA A 153 12.32 12.54 11.48
C ALA A 153 13.36 11.56 10.89
N ALA A 154 13.66 11.67 9.60
CA ALA A 154 14.66 10.86 8.92
C ALA A 154 16.05 11.02 9.56
N GLU A 155 16.46 12.27 9.83
CA GLU A 155 17.77 12.55 10.42
C GLU A 155 17.90 12.06 11.86
N LEU A 156 16.87 12.25 12.69
CA LEU A 156 16.82 11.74 14.05
C LEU A 156 16.86 10.21 14.07
N GLY A 157 16.02 9.57 13.24
CA GLY A 157 15.93 8.12 13.16
C GLY A 157 17.24 7.48 12.67
N ARG A 158 17.87 8.06 11.65
CA ARG A 158 19.15 7.58 11.10
C ARG A 158 20.27 7.64 12.13
N ARG A 159 20.42 8.76 12.84
CA ARG A 159 21.43 8.91 13.90
C ARG A 159 21.22 7.89 15.02
N LYS A 160 20.01 7.80 15.57
CA LYS A 160 19.74 6.87 16.67
C LYS A 160 19.85 5.40 16.24
N ALA A 161 19.46 5.07 15.00
CA ALA A 161 19.63 3.72 14.48
C ALA A 161 21.11 3.31 14.39
N ALA A 162 21.99 4.23 13.99
CA ALA A 162 23.43 3.98 13.94
C ALA A 162 24.00 3.65 15.34
N ASP A 163 23.58 4.37 16.37
CA ASP A 163 24.00 4.12 17.75
C ASP A 163 23.52 2.75 18.28
N LEU A 164 22.34 2.31 17.85
CA LEU A 164 21.68 1.11 18.35
C LEU A 164 22.03 -0.15 17.57
N VAL A 165 22.64 -0.02 16.38
CA VAL A 165 22.77 -1.11 15.41
C VAL A 165 23.43 -2.37 15.98
N VAL A 166 24.44 -2.21 16.85
CA VAL A 166 25.18 -3.33 17.46
C VAL A 166 24.40 -3.92 18.63
N ARG A 167 23.87 -3.09 19.54
CA ARG A 167 23.31 -3.56 20.82
C ARG A 167 21.84 -3.94 20.71
N HIS A 168 21.08 -3.23 19.89
CA HIS A 168 19.63 -3.36 19.74
C HIS A 168 19.21 -3.31 18.25
N PRO A 169 19.63 -4.28 17.43
CA PRO A 169 19.37 -4.29 15.98
C PRO A 169 17.88 -4.25 15.62
N GLY A 170 16.99 -4.80 16.46
CA GLY A 170 15.53 -4.74 16.23
C GLY A 170 14.96 -3.32 16.33
N ILE A 171 15.45 -2.50 17.27
CA ILE A 171 15.03 -1.09 17.40
C ILE A 171 15.65 -0.26 16.26
N ALA A 172 16.91 -0.53 15.92
CA ALA A 172 17.54 0.09 14.77
C ALA A 172 16.77 -0.21 13.46
N ALA A 173 16.27 -1.44 13.30
CA ALA A 173 15.41 -1.82 12.18
C ALA A 173 14.11 -1.01 12.14
N ASP A 174 13.40 -0.91 13.27
CA ASP A 174 12.14 -0.16 13.35
C ASP A 174 12.36 1.35 13.07
N LEU A 175 13.48 1.92 13.53
CA LEU A 175 13.86 3.30 13.21
C LEU A 175 14.19 3.48 11.72
N LEU A 176 15.02 2.61 11.14
CA LEU A 176 15.38 2.68 9.72
C LEU A 176 14.17 2.49 8.80
N ARG A 177 13.17 1.72 9.24
CA ARG A 177 11.90 1.60 8.53
C ARG A 177 11.16 2.93 8.47
N GLU A 178 11.06 3.65 9.59
CA GLU A 178 10.44 4.98 9.62
C GLU A 178 11.23 6.02 8.81
N VAL A 179 12.58 5.94 8.83
CA VAL A 179 13.44 6.74 7.94
C VAL A 179 13.12 6.47 6.48
N ALA A 180 12.97 5.20 6.09
CA ALA A 180 12.59 4.84 4.72
C ALA A 180 11.21 5.39 4.33
N LEU A 181 10.20 5.29 5.21
CA LEU A 181 8.88 5.88 4.97
C LEU A 181 8.95 7.40 4.80
N ALA A 182 9.75 8.09 5.62
CA ALA A 182 9.96 9.53 5.49
C ALA A 182 10.55 9.89 4.12
N HIS A 183 11.54 9.13 3.64
CA HIS A 183 12.12 9.34 2.30
C HIS A 183 11.14 9.04 1.15
N ILE A 184 10.28 8.02 1.26
CA ILE A 184 9.19 7.79 0.29
C ILE A 184 8.31 9.04 0.18
N LEU A 185 7.91 9.59 1.32
CA LEU A 185 7.05 10.77 1.40
C LEU A 185 7.74 12.07 0.97
N LEU A 186 9.08 12.12 0.97
CA LEU A 186 9.88 13.21 0.39
C LEU A 186 10.13 13.02 -1.12
N GLY A 187 9.70 11.90 -1.69
CA GLY A 187 9.92 11.55 -3.09
C GLY A 187 11.30 10.93 -3.37
N GLU A 188 12.09 10.64 -2.34
CA GLU A 188 13.48 10.17 -2.43
C GLU A 188 13.54 8.63 -2.46
N ALA A 189 12.90 8.03 -3.45
CA ALA A 189 12.67 6.58 -3.50
C ALA A 189 13.96 5.74 -3.46
N GLY A 190 15.03 6.18 -4.15
CA GLY A 190 16.33 5.50 -4.11
C GLY A 190 16.92 5.43 -2.69
N THR A 191 16.88 6.54 -1.95
CA THR A 191 17.33 6.61 -0.55
C THR A 191 16.44 5.76 0.35
N ALA A 192 15.13 5.76 0.11
CA ALA A 192 14.18 4.91 0.83
C ALA A 192 14.51 3.42 0.67
N VAL A 193 14.85 2.96 -0.54
CA VAL A 193 15.25 1.56 -0.79
C VAL A 193 16.49 1.19 0.04
N VAL A 194 17.51 2.06 0.10
CA VAL A 194 18.73 1.81 0.89
C VAL A 194 18.39 1.62 2.37
N HIS A 195 17.58 2.50 2.95
CA HIS A 195 17.17 2.40 4.35
C HIS A 195 16.24 1.23 4.62
N ALA A 196 15.33 0.90 3.71
CA ALA A 196 14.43 -0.24 3.86
C ALA A 196 15.17 -1.59 3.77
N ARG A 197 16.15 -1.73 2.86
CA ARG A 197 17.05 -2.91 2.83
C ARG A 197 17.83 -3.04 4.13
N SER A 198 18.35 -1.92 4.63
CA SER A 198 19.06 -1.88 5.92
C SER A 198 18.14 -2.29 7.08
N ALA A 199 16.91 -1.78 7.12
CA ALA A 199 15.91 -2.16 8.12
C ALA A 199 15.64 -3.68 8.09
N LEU A 200 15.43 -4.25 6.90
CA LEU A 200 15.18 -5.68 6.75
C LEU A 200 16.36 -6.54 7.21
N ALA A 201 17.59 -6.15 6.84
CA ALA A 201 18.80 -6.84 7.27
C ALA A 201 18.93 -6.84 8.81
N ARG A 202 18.70 -5.69 9.46
CA ARG A 202 18.76 -5.57 10.93
C ARG A 202 17.63 -6.31 11.63
N ALA A 203 16.44 -6.36 11.06
CA ALA A 203 15.35 -7.15 11.61
C ALA A 203 15.67 -8.65 11.58
N ARG A 204 16.26 -9.16 10.48
CA ARG A 204 16.71 -10.55 10.36
C ARG A 204 17.87 -10.87 11.31
N GLU A 205 18.83 -9.95 11.46
CA GLU A 205 19.92 -10.07 12.44
C GLU A 205 19.36 -10.18 13.86
N ALA A 206 18.41 -9.31 14.22
CA ALA A 206 17.76 -9.32 15.53
C ALA A 206 17.01 -10.63 15.79
N ALA A 207 16.30 -11.16 14.79
CA ALA A 207 15.56 -12.42 14.89
C ALA A 207 16.48 -13.64 15.05
N SER A 208 17.69 -13.58 14.47
CA SER A 208 18.67 -14.68 14.52
C SER A 208 19.54 -14.66 15.77
N ARG A 209 19.60 -13.53 16.48
CA ARG A 209 20.48 -13.36 17.65
C ARG A 209 20.06 -14.30 18.78
N GLY A 210 21.01 -15.15 19.21
CA GLY A 210 20.82 -16.10 20.30
C GLY A 210 20.21 -17.44 19.87
N LEU A 211 19.96 -17.65 18.58
CA LEU A 211 19.56 -18.96 18.06
C LEU A 211 20.79 -19.83 17.73
N PRO A 212 20.71 -21.16 17.96
CA PRO A 212 21.73 -22.09 17.49
C PRO A 212 21.88 -22.06 15.96
N ALA A 213 23.09 -22.34 15.47
CA ALA A 213 23.34 -22.46 14.04
C ALA A 213 22.43 -23.51 13.39
N GLY A 214 21.82 -23.17 12.25
CA GLY A 214 20.91 -24.05 11.51
C GLY A 214 19.45 -24.00 11.95
N VAL A 215 19.11 -23.29 13.02
CA VAL A 215 17.70 -23.05 13.41
C VAL A 215 17.19 -21.82 12.67
N ALA A 216 16.13 -22.00 11.87
CA ALA A 216 15.49 -20.89 11.18
C ALA A 216 14.82 -19.95 12.20
N PRO A 217 15.09 -18.63 12.16
CA PRO A 217 14.47 -17.70 13.07
C PRO A 217 12.96 -17.60 12.83
N PRO A 218 12.14 -17.41 13.88
CA PRO A 218 10.73 -17.11 13.70
C PRO A 218 10.57 -15.76 13.00
N LEU A 219 9.54 -15.65 12.17
CA LEU A 219 9.22 -14.40 11.49
C LEU A 219 8.77 -13.34 12.50
N THR A 220 9.51 -12.24 12.60
CA THR A 220 9.24 -11.17 13.58
C THR A 220 8.39 -10.05 12.99
N ARG A 221 7.70 -9.28 13.85
CA ARG A 221 6.98 -8.07 13.45
C ARG A 221 7.88 -7.09 12.69
N SER A 222 9.06 -6.80 13.24
CA SER A 222 10.01 -5.88 12.61
C SER A 222 10.46 -6.36 11.23
N GLU A 223 10.65 -7.67 11.05
CA GLU A 223 10.97 -8.23 9.73
C GLU A 223 9.81 -8.05 8.75
N VAL A 224 8.58 -8.38 9.17
CA VAL A 224 7.38 -8.17 8.34
C VAL A 224 7.21 -6.70 7.96
N SER A 225 7.29 -5.78 8.92
CA SER A 225 7.16 -4.35 8.67
C SER A 225 8.27 -3.83 7.74
N ALA A 226 9.51 -4.34 7.88
CA ALA A 226 10.60 -3.98 6.99
C ALA A 226 10.40 -4.53 5.56
N MET A 227 9.88 -5.75 5.40
CA MET A 227 9.53 -6.30 4.08
C MET A 227 8.41 -5.49 3.40
N THR A 228 7.39 -5.07 4.15
CA THR A 228 6.30 -4.23 3.61
C THR A 228 6.79 -2.84 3.20
N THR A 229 7.72 -2.25 3.96
CA THR A 229 8.30 -0.94 3.62
C THR A 229 9.28 -1.04 2.46
N LEU A 230 10.08 -2.11 2.40
CA LEU A 230 10.99 -2.36 1.28
C LEU A 230 10.21 -2.54 -0.03
N SER A 231 9.16 -3.37 -0.03
CA SER A 231 8.33 -3.54 -1.23
C SER A 231 7.70 -2.23 -1.69
N ALA A 232 7.17 -1.41 -0.78
CA ALA A 232 6.67 -0.08 -1.13
C ALA A 232 7.79 0.81 -1.72
N ALA A 233 8.96 0.88 -1.08
CA ALA A 233 10.09 1.67 -1.57
C ALA A 233 10.55 1.23 -2.98
N LEU A 234 10.60 -0.09 -3.23
CA LEU A 234 10.93 -0.65 -4.54
C LEU A 234 9.90 -0.26 -5.60
N LEU A 235 8.59 -0.32 -5.28
CA LEU A 235 7.53 0.13 -6.19
C LEU A 235 7.69 1.61 -6.56
N TYR A 236 7.90 2.49 -5.57
CA TYR A 236 8.12 3.92 -5.82
C TYR A 236 9.43 4.22 -6.55
N ALA A 237 10.44 3.36 -6.42
CA ALA A 237 11.71 3.49 -7.14
C ALA A 237 11.68 2.91 -8.57
N GLY A 238 10.55 2.34 -9.01
CA GLY A 238 10.44 1.67 -10.31
C GLY A 238 11.12 0.29 -10.37
N GLN A 239 11.57 -0.25 -9.23
CA GLN A 239 12.16 -1.60 -9.12
C GLN A 239 11.05 -2.66 -8.94
N VAL A 240 10.08 -2.64 -9.86
CA VAL A 240 8.77 -3.31 -9.69
C VAL A 240 8.90 -4.83 -9.66
N ALA A 241 9.72 -5.43 -10.53
CA ALA A 241 9.91 -6.88 -10.55
C ALA A 241 10.49 -7.41 -9.22
N GLU A 242 11.50 -6.73 -8.67
CA GLU A 242 12.06 -7.08 -7.36
C GLU A 242 11.01 -6.94 -6.25
N ALA A 243 10.18 -5.90 -6.31
CA ALA A 243 9.10 -5.71 -5.34
C ALA A 243 8.11 -6.88 -5.34
N VAL A 244 7.69 -7.34 -6.53
CA VAL A 244 6.75 -8.46 -6.70
C VAL A 244 7.35 -9.75 -6.14
N ASP A 245 8.60 -10.06 -6.46
CA ASP A 245 9.28 -11.27 -5.97
C ASP A 245 9.40 -11.28 -4.44
N GLN A 246 9.82 -10.15 -3.86
CA GLN A 246 9.92 -9.99 -2.41
C GLN A 246 8.55 -10.10 -1.72
N CYS A 247 7.49 -9.54 -2.31
CA CYS A 247 6.15 -9.66 -1.77
C CYS A 247 5.63 -11.10 -1.81
N ALA A 248 5.85 -11.82 -2.91
CA ALA A 248 5.43 -13.21 -3.05
C ALA A 248 6.09 -14.11 -1.99
N GLU A 249 7.42 -13.99 -1.81
CA GLU A 249 8.17 -14.71 -0.79
C GLU A 249 7.67 -14.35 0.63
N GLY A 250 7.61 -13.05 0.93
CA GLY A 250 7.23 -12.57 2.26
C GLY A 250 5.78 -12.92 2.63
N ALA A 251 4.85 -12.87 1.69
CA ALA A 251 3.45 -13.26 1.90
C ALA A 251 3.34 -14.75 2.23
N ALA A 252 4.10 -15.61 1.53
CA ALA A 252 4.15 -17.04 1.83
C ALA A 252 4.70 -17.32 3.24
N ARG A 253 5.75 -16.60 3.66
CA ARG A 253 6.30 -16.68 5.03
C ARG A 253 5.30 -16.18 6.08
N CYS A 254 4.60 -15.07 5.84
CA CYS A 254 3.57 -14.55 6.73
C CYS A 254 2.42 -15.54 6.91
N ARG A 255 1.98 -16.18 5.82
CA ARG A 255 0.95 -17.23 5.84
C ARG A 255 1.38 -18.42 6.70
N ALA A 256 2.59 -18.94 6.46
CA ALA A 256 3.13 -20.06 7.22
C ALA A 256 3.27 -19.74 8.73
N ALA A 257 3.53 -18.46 9.06
CA ALA A 257 3.62 -17.98 10.43
C ALA A 257 2.28 -17.54 11.05
N GLY A 258 1.15 -17.60 10.32
CA GLY A 258 -0.15 -17.14 10.82
C GLY A 258 -0.22 -15.64 11.09
N LEU A 259 0.41 -14.82 10.23
CA LEU A 259 0.47 -13.36 10.32
C LEU A 259 -0.38 -12.70 9.21
N PRO A 260 -1.72 -12.72 9.30
CA PRO A 260 -2.60 -12.32 8.20
C PRO A 260 -2.48 -10.84 7.81
N ARG A 261 -2.15 -9.95 8.75
CA ARG A 261 -1.88 -8.53 8.44
C ARG A 261 -0.67 -8.37 7.53
N GLY A 262 0.43 -9.08 7.83
CA GLY A 262 1.64 -9.04 7.03
C GLY A 262 1.44 -9.66 5.66
N GLU A 263 0.71 -10.79 5.61
CA GLU A 263 0.31 -11.42 4.36
C GLU A 263 -0.54 -10.47 3.51
N GLY A 264 -1.59 -9.86 4.07
CA GLY A 264 -2.46 -8.92 3.36
C GLY A 264 -1.69 -7.72 2.81
N ALA A 265 -0.83 -7.10 3.62
CA ALA A 265 -0.01 -5.96 3.19
C ALA A 265 0.92 -6.31 2.02
N LEU A 266 1.60 -7.46 2.08
CA LEU A 266 2.49 -7.91 1.00
C LEU A 266 1.71 -8.31 -0.25
N LEU A 267 0.55 -8.96 -0.12
CA LEU A 267 -0.31 -9.27 -1.27
C LEU A 267 -0.87 -8.00 -1.93
N ALA A 268 -1.20 -6.96 -1.16
CA ALA A 268 -1.63 -5.67 -1.73
C ALA A 268 -0.50 -5.03 -2.56
N ASN A 269 0.72 -4.94 -2.00
CA ASN A 269 1.89 -4.43 -2.72
C ASN A 269 2.24 -5.28 -3.95
N GLN A 270 2.13 -6.62 -3.85
CA GLN A 270 2.32 -7.52 -4.99
C GLN A 270 1.30 -7.22 -6.10
N GLY A 271 0.03 -7.05 -5.76
CA GLY A 271 -1.02 -6.73 -6.74
C GLY A 271 -0.79 -5.38 -7.44
N ILE A 272 -0.28 -4.38 -6.72
CA ILE A 272 0.14 -3.09 -7.30
C ILE A 272 1.31 -3.30 -8.29
N GLY A 273 2.34 -4.04 -7.89
CA GLY A 273 3.47 -4.33 -8.76
C GLY A 273 3.09 -5.14 -10.00
N GLU A 274 2.24 -6.16 -9.84
CA GLU A 274 1.70 -6.95 -10.96
C GLU A 274 0.87 -6.07 -11.92
N LEU A 275 0.11 -5.10 -11.40
CA LEU A 275 -0.57 -4.11 -12.24
C LEU A 275 0.44 -3.27 -13.05
N TYR A 276 1.49 -2.74 -12.43
CA TYR A 276 2.50 -1.90 -13.10
C TYR A 276 3.26 -2.67 -14.19
N LEU A 277 3.57 -3.96 -13.95
CA LEU A 277 4.18 -4.86 -14.95
C LEU A 277 3.21 -5.25 -16.08
N GLY A 278 1.94 -4.82 -16.03
CA GLY A 278 0.91 -5.21 -17.00
C GLY A 278 0.38 -6.65 -16.82
N ARG A 279 0.68 -7.31 -15.69
CA ARG A 279 0.27 -8.68 -15.34
C ARG A 279 -1.10 -8.69 -14.67
N ARG A 280 -2.10 -8.11 -15.34
CA ARG A 280 -3.43 -7.80 -14.77
C ARG A 280 -4.19 -9.01 -14.23
N ALA A 281 -4.12 -10.15 -14.92
CA ALA A 281 -4.80 -11.36 -14.46
C ALA A 281 -4.17 -11.91 -13.17
N GLN A 282 -2.84 -11.80 -13.03
CA GLN A 282 -2.13 -12.13 -11.81
C GLN A 282 -2.50 -11.14 -10.69
N ALA A 283 -2.50 -9.84 -10.99
CA ALA A 283 -2.90 -8.80 -10.03
C ALA A 283 -4.31 -9.05 -9.46
N GLU A 284 -5.29 -9.37 -10.31
CA GLU A 284 -6.64 -9.74 -9.88
C GLU A 284 -6.65 -10.95 -8.93
N ALA A 285 -5.91 -12.02 -9.27
CA ALA A 285 -5.83 -13.22 -8.45
C ALA A 285 -5.14 -12.95 -7.10
N THR A 286 -4.08 -12.17 -7.10
CA THR A 286 -3.34 -11.75 -5.91
C THR A 286 -4.19 -10.88 -4.99
N LEU A 287 -4.91 -9.89 -5.54
CA LEU A 287 -5.81 -9.03 -4.77
C LEU A 287 -7.04 -9.79 -4.25
N ALA A 288 -7.54 -10.79 -4.97
CA ALA A 288 -8.58 -11.68 -4.44
C ALA A 288 -8.10 -12.47 -3.21
N ARG A 289 -6.85 -12.92 -3.20
CA ARG A 289 -6.23 -13.53 -2.00
C ARG A 289 -6.07 -12.53 -0.86
N CYS A 290 -5.64 -11.30 -1.16
CA CYS A 290 -5.57 -10.22 -0.18
C CYS A 290 -6.94 -9.94 0.46
N ARG A 291 -8.00 -9.90 -0.36
CA ARG A 291 -9.38 -9.73 0.10
C ARG A 291 -9.82 -10.83 1.06
N ALA A 292 -9.45 -12.08 0.79
CA ALA A 292 -9.79 -13.22 1.64
C ALA A 292 -9.18 -13.12 3.05
N VAL A 293 -7.96 -12.61 3.17
CA VAL A 293 -7.29 -12.45 4.48
C VAL A 293 -7.67 -11.15 5.21
N GLN A 294 -8.26 -10.17 4.52
CA GLN A 294 -8.64 -8.88 5.12
C GLN A 294 -9.52 -9.02 6.36
N GLY A 295 -10.47 -9.98 6.35
CA GLY A 295 -11.40 -10.21 7.45
C GLY A 295 -10.73 -10.56 8.78
N GLU A 296 -9.49 -11.07 8.74
CA GLU A 296 -8.72 -11.53 9.89
C GLU A 296 -7.92 -10.42 10.60
N HIS A 297 -7.66 -9.29 9.93
CA HIS A 297 -6.84 -8.20 10.48
C HIS A 297 -7.46 -6.81 10.40
N ARG A 298 -8.37 -6.55 9.45
CA ARG A 298 -9.12 -5.27 9.34
C ARG A 298 -8.25 -4.00 9.36
N ASP A 299 -7.07 -4.07 8.75
CA ASP A 299 -6.16 -2.92 8.68
C ASP A 299 -6.65 -1.94 7.60
N PRO A 300 -6.86 -0.64 7.92
CA PRO A 300 -7.39 0.35 6.99
C PRO A 300 -6.41 0.74 5.87
N VAL A 301 -5.10 0.69 6.10
CA VAL A 301 -4.08 0.99 5.08
C VAL A 301 -4.04 -0.14 4.04
N VAL A 302 -4.06 -1.39 4.50
CA VAL A 302 -4.13 -2.56 3.60
C VAL A 302 -5.45 -2.55 2.83
N LEU A 303 -6.56 -2.22 3.50
CA LEU A 303 -7.88 -2.06 2.87
C LEU A 303 -7.86 -1.02 1.76
N ALA A 304 -7.28 0.15 2.03
CA ALA A 304 -7.20 1.25 1.09
C ALA A 304 -6.43 0.87 -0.17
N ASN A 305 -5.21 0.32 -0.02
CA ASN A 305 -4.41 -0.17 -1.15
C ASN A 305 -5.19 -1.21 -1.97
N LEU A 306 -5.74 -2.22 -1.30
CA LEU A 306 -6.52 -3.28 -1.94
C LEU A 306 -7.71 -2.72 -2.75
N ALA A 307 -8.55 -1.90 -2.13
CA ALA A 307 -9.77 -1.39 -2.76
C ALA A 307 -9.44 -0.43 -3.92
N VAL A 308 -8.46 0.46 -3.76
CA VAL A 308 -8.03 1.40 -4.81
C VAL A 308 -7.45 0.64 -6.01
N THR A 309 -6.57 -0.35 -5.80
CA THR A 309 -6.00 -1.13 -6.91
C THR A 309 -7.06 -2.01 -7.60
N GLN A 310 -8.00 -2.59 -6.85
CA GLN A 310 -9.12 -3.32 -7.44
C GLN A 310 -10.04 -2.40 -8.26
N ALA A 311 -10.31 -1.19 -7.77
CA ALA A 311 -11.08 -0.19 -8.49
C ALA A 311 -10.39 0.22 -9.80
N ARG A 312 -9.07 0.45 -9.77
CA ARG A 312 -8.25 0.74 -10.95
C ARG A 312 -8.37 -0.37 -12.00
N LEU A 313 -8.15 -1.62 -11.61
CA LEU A 313 -8.31 -2.78 -12.49
C LEU A 313 -9.73 -2.89 -13.08
N ALA A 314 -10.76 -2.64 -12.26
CA ALA A 314 -12.16 -2.71 -12.69
C ALA A 314 -12.51 -1.61 -13.72
N VAL A 315 -12.12 -0.36 -13.46
CA VAL A 315 -12.35 0.74 -14.42
C VAL A 315 -11.55 0.50 -15.69
N GLU A 316 -10.28 0.10 -15.58
CA GLU A 316 -9.41 -0.12 -16.73
C GLU A 316 -9.84 -1.29 -17.62
N ARG A 317 -10.62 -2.25 -17.12
CA ARG A 317 -11.23 -3.31 -17.93
C ARG A 317 -12.66 -3.00 -18.42
N GLY A 318 -13.18 -1.81 -18.10
CA GLY A 318 -14.52 -1.35 -18.47
C GLY A 318 -15.65 -1.82 -17.54
N ASP A 319 -15.33 -2.41 -16.39
CA ASP A 319 -16.30 -2.81 -15.37
C ASP A 319 -16.56 -1.64 -14.39
N LEU A 320 -17.29 -0.64 -14.89
CA LEU A 320 -17.53 0.60 -14.17
C LEU A 320 -18.43 0.42 -12.94
N ALA A 321 -19.33 -0.57 -12.96
CA ALA A 321 -20.20 -0.86 -11.83
C ALA A 321 -19.38 -1.36 -10.63
N ALA A 322 -18.48 -2.33 -10.85
CA ALA A 322 -17.56 -2.77 -9.80
C ALA A 322 -16.59 -1.65 -9.39
N GLY A 323 -16.05 -0.91 -10.38
CA GLY A 323 -15.14 0.21 -10.15
C GLY A 323 -15.71 1.25 -9.19
N ARG A 324 -16.99 1.62 -9.36
CA ARG A 324 -17.68 2.58 -8.48
C ARG A 324 -17.78 2.09 -7.02
N VAL A 325 -18.19 0.85 -6.81
CA VAL A 325 -18.31 0.30 -5.44
C VAL A 325 -16.95 0.25 -4.76
N LEU A 326 -15.92 -0.21 -5.49
CA LEU A 326 -14.57 -0.35 -4.96
C LEU A 326 -13.89 0.99 -4.69
N VAL A 327 -14.12 2.01 -5.53
CA VAL A 327 -13.52 3.34 -5.30
C VAL A 327 -14.16 4.06 -4.12
N ASP A 328 -15.45 3.87 -3.85
CA ASP A 328 -16.11 4.41 -2.66
C ASP A 328 -15.55 3.77 -1.37
N GLU A 329 -15.35 2.44 -1.38
CA GLU A 329 -14.63 1.73 -0.30
C GLU A 329 -13.19 2.24 -0.15
N GLY A 330 -12.48 2.39 -1.26
CA GLY A 330 -11.10 2.87 -1.32
C GLY A 330 -10.94 4.29 -0.77
N LEU A 331 -11.79 5.24 -1.17
CA LEU A 331 -11.79 6.61 -0.66
C LEU A 331 -12.05 6.64 0.85
N THR A 332 -13.01 5.84 1.33
CA THR A 332 -13.34 5.76 2.76
C THR A 332 -12.14 5.24 3.55
N ALA A 333 -11.49 4.18 3.08
CA ALA A 333 -10.34 3.57 3.72
C ALA A 333 -9.08 4.47 3.63
N ALA A 334 -8.82 5.09 2.49
CA ALA A 334 -7.66 5.96 2.26
C ALA A 334 -7.71 7.21 3.15
N ARG A 335 -8.90 7.81 3.31
CA ARG A 335 -9.12 8.92 4.26
C ARG A 335 -8.93 8.48 5.70
N ALA A 336 -9.45 7.32 6.08
CA ALA A 336 -9.24 6.76 7.42
C ALA A 336 -7.76 6.45 7.69
N ALA A 337 -7.00 6.06 6.66
CA ALA A 337 -5.56 5.85 6.72
C ALA A 337 -4.74 7.17 6.74
N GLY A 338 -5.34 8.30 6.36
CA GLY A 338 -4.64 9.58 6.22
C GLY A 338 -3.57 9.57 5.11
N ASP A 339 -3.76 8.75 4.07
CA ASP A 339 -2.82 8.64 2.95
C ASP A 339 -3.28 9.51 1.76
N PRO A 340 -2.68 10.70 1.56
CA PRO A 340 -3.08 11.59 0.47
C PRO A 340 -2.80 11.00 -0.91
N HIS A 341 -1.82 10.09 -1.04
CA HIS A 341 -1.55 9.46 -2.34
C HIS A 341 -2.69 8.52 -2.75
N LEU A 342 -3.17 7.69 -1.83
CA LEU A 342 -4.29 6.78 -2.11
C LEU A 342 -5.59 7.54 -2.36
N VAL A 343 -5.81 8.66 -1.68
CA VAL A 343 -6.96 9.53 -1.98
C VAL A 343 -6.86 10.12 -3.39
N GLY A 344 -5.68 10.59 -3.80
CA GLY A 344 -5.44 11.15 -5.13
C GLY A 344 -5.61 10.13 -6.24
N GLU A 345 -5.08 8.92 -6.01
CA GLU A 345 -5.24 7.80 -6.94
C GLU A 345 -6.72 7.39 -7.07
N ALA A 346 -7.46 7.33 -5.96
CA ALA A 346 -8.88 7.03 -6.00
C ALA A 346 -9.67 8.08 -6.79
N TRP A 347 -9.37 9.38 -6.63
CA TRP A 347 -10.00 10.43 -7.44
C TRP A 347 -9.61 10.39 -8.91
N SER A 348 -8.38 9.96 -9.22
CA SER A 348 -7.94 9.70 -10.59
C SER A 348 -8.79 8.60 -11.25
N ILE A 349 -9.10 7.53 -10.51
CA ILE A 349 -9.97 6.43 -10.97
C ILE A 349 -11.40 6.93 -11.25
N VAL A 350 -11.96 7.78 -10.37
CA VAL A 350 -13.27 8.39 -10.60
C VAL A 350 -13.28 9.22 -11.88
N LEU A 351 -12.23 10.02 -12.12
CA LEU A 351 -12.15 10.84 -13.31
C LEU A 351 -11.99 10.01 -14.59
N ASP A 352 -11.19 8.93 -14.56
CA ASP A 352 -11.10 7.97 -15.68
C ASP A 352 -12.46 7.29 -15.95
N ALA A 353 -13.22 6.92 -14.91
CA ALA A 353 -14.57 6.39 -15.08
C ALA A 353 -15.52 7.41 -15.73
N ALA A 354 -15.41 8.70 -15.34
CA ALA A 354 -16.17 9.79 -15.95
C ALA A 354 -15.80 9.98 -17.44
N VAL A 355 -14.53 9.79 -17.81
CA VAL A 355 -14.08 9.79 -19.22
C VAL A 355 -14.70 8.63 -20.00
N HIS A 356 -14.83 7.45 -19.39
CA HIS A 356 -15.49 6.32 -20.05
C HIS A 356 -16.94 6.65 -20.36
N THR A 357 -17.70 7.21 -19.43
CA THR A 357 -19.14 7.46 -19.59
C THR A 357 -19.48 8.81 -20.21
N ALA A 358 -18.51 9.71 -20.33
CA ALA A 358 -18.72 11.14 -20.59
C ALA A 358 -19.70 11.78 -19.60
N ASP A 359 -19.58 11.45 -18.31
CA ASP A 359 -20.42 12.00 -17.24
C ASP A 359 -19.81 13.28 -16.64
N PRO A 360 -20.35 14.48 -16.96
CA PRO A 360 -19.84 15.74 -16.43
C PRO A 360 -20.11 15.91 -14.93
N GLY A 361 -21.16 15.29 -14.38
CA GLY A 361 -21.44 15.34 -12.95
C GLY A 361 -20.41 14.56 -12.15
N GLU A 362 -20.03 13.38 -12.66
CA GLU A 362 -18.97 12.56 -12.05
C GLU A 362 -17.59 13.22 -12.17
N ALA A 363 -17.28 13.79 -13.33
CA ALA A 363 -16.05 14.55 -13.52
C ALA A 363 -15.98 15.76 -12.57
N GLN A 364 -17.07 16.54 -12.44
CA GLN A 364 -17.11 17.67 -11.53
C GLN A 364 -16.91 17.23 -10.07
N ARG A 365 -17.50 16.10 -9.67
CA ARG A 365 -17.28 15.51 -8.34
C ARG A 365 -15.80 15.23 -8.09
N ALA A 366 -15.12 14.58 -9.04
CA ALA A 366 -13.69 14.28 -8.93
C ALA A 366 -12.84 15.56 -8.88
N LEU A 367 -13.07 16.50 -9.80
CA LEU A 367 -12.34 17.77 -9.90
C LEU A 367 -12.44 18.60 -8.61
N SER A 368 -13.66 18.75 -8.07
CA SER A 368 -13.86 19.48 -6.81
C SER A 368 -13.24 18.76 -5.62
N SER A 369 -13.40 17.44 -5.53
CA SER A 369 -12.96 16.67 -4.36
C SER A 369 -11.44 16.52 -4.31
N TYR A 370 -10.77 16.32 -5.45
CA TYR A 370 -9.31 16.25 -5.52
C TYR A 370 -8.66 17.52 -4.96
N GLY A 371 -9.20 18.70 -5.30
CA GLY A 371 -8.73 19.99 -4.78
C GLY A 371 -9.07 20.21 -3.30
N VAL A 372 -10.30 19.89 -2.87
CA VAL A 372 -10.75 20.08 -1.47
C VAL A 372 -10.02 19.15 -0.50
N ASP A 373 -9.77 17.91 -0.91
CA ASP A 373 -9.03 16.94 -0.10
C ASP A 373 -7.52 17.30 0.01
N GLY A 374 -7.09 18.38 -0.66
CA GLY A 374 -5.72 18.89 -0.59
C GLY A 374 -4.70 17.90 -1.14
N VAL A 375 -5.09 17.12 -2.14
CA VAL A 375 -4.30 16.01 -2.65
C VAL A 375 -3.13 16.53 -3.49
N GLY A 376 -1.99 16.73 -2.83
CA GLY A 376 -0.70 17.01 -3.46
C GLY A 376 0.17 15.75 -3.55
N SER A 377 -0.29 14.70 -4.23
CA SER A 377 0.53 13.51 -4.41
C SER A 377 1.49 13.65 -5.58
N ALA A 378 2.75 13.30 -5.36
CA ALA A 378 3.75 13.22 -6.42
C ALA A 378 3.67 11.91 -7.23
N TRP A 379 2.78 10.98 -6.86
CA TRP A 379 2.82 9.60 -7.32
C TRP A 379 1.52 9.11 -8.01
N ASP A 380 0.45 9.91 -7.99
CA ASP A 380 -0.84 9.52 -8.59
C ASP A 380 -0.91 9.73 -10.10
N HIS A 381 -1.99 9.22 -10.69
CA HIS A 381 -2.27 9.33 -12.14
C HIS A 381 -3.14 10.54 -12.52
N TRP A 382 -3.35 11.48 -11.60
CA TRP A 382 -4.32 12.56 -11.78
C TRP A 382 -4.11 13.38 -13.06
N PRO A 383 -2.88 13.83 -13.38
CA PRO A 383 -2.65 14.62 -14.59
C PRO A 383 -3.04 13.88 -15.89
N ALA A 384 -2.84 12.56 -15.96
CA ALA A 384 -3.23 11.76 -17.12
C ALA A 384 -4.76 11.63 -17.24
N ALA A 385 -5.46 11.38 -16.13
CA ALA A 385 -6.93 11.32 -16.12
C ALA A 385 -7.55 12.68 -16.49
N LEU A 386 -6.99 13.77 -15.95
CA LEU A 386 -7.41 15.14 -16.27
C LEU A 386 -7.19 15.46 -17.75
N ALA A 387 -6.05 15.05 -18.31
CA ALA A 387 -5.76 15.26 -19.72
C ALA A 387 -6.78 14.55 -20.62
N ARG A 388 -7.17 13.31 -20.28
CA ARG A 388 -8.20 12.57 -21.03
C ARG A 388 -9.58 13.23 -20.93
N TRP A 389 -9.95 13.74 -19.76
CA TRP A 389 -11.20 14.49 -19.58
C TRP A 389 -11.22 15.77 -20.41
N ARG A 390 -10.13 16.54 -20.36
CA ARG A 390 -9.96 17.76 -21.16
C ARG A 390 -10.03 17.48 -22.66
N TRP A 391 -9.38 16.41 -23.11
CA TRP A 391 -9.44 15.98 -24.50
C TRP A 391 -10.87 15.58 -24.91
N LEU A 392 -11.58 14.83 -24.06
CA LEU A 392 -12.97 14.41 -24.32
C LEU A 392 -13.90 15.60 -24.56
N ILE A 393 -13.72 16.70 -23.82
CA ILE A 393 -14.53 17.93 -23.97
C ILE A 393 -14.02 18.87 -25.07
N GLY A 394 -13.01 18.46 -25.85
CA GLY A 394 -12.45 19.23 -26.97
C GLY A 394 -11.37 20.24 -26.60
N ASP A 395 -10.90 20.27 -25.35
CA ASP A 395 -9.84 21.17 -24.86
C ASP A 395 -8.46 20.49 -24.96
N LEU A 396 -7.93 20.37 -26.17
CA LEU A 396 -6.63 19.71 -26.41
C LEU A 396 -5.45 20.46 -25.77
N ASP A 397 -5.47 21.80 -25.82
CA ASP A 397 -4.42 22.61 -25.18
C ASP A 397 -4.45 22.45 -23.65
N GLY A 398 -5.64 22.43 -23.05
CA GLY A 398 -5.81 22.12 -21.63
C GLY A 398 -5.39 20.70 -21.28
N ALA A 399 -5.60 19.73 -22.19
CA ALA A 399 -5.12 18.37 -22.01
C ALA A 399 -3.59 18.30 -21.99
N LEU A 400 -2.91 19.00 -22.91
CA LEU A 400 -1.44 19.08 -22.91
C LEU A 400 -0.93 19.77 -21.64
N ARG A 401 -1.53 20.90 -21.25
CA ARG A 401 -1.17 21.61 -20.00
C ARG A 401 -1.34 20.75 -18.76
N ALA A 402 -2.39 19.93 -18.70
CA ALA A 402 -2.59 19.01 -17.58
C ALA A 402 -1.39 18.06 -17.42
N THR A 403 -0.79 17.59 -18.52
CA THR A 403 0.39 16.70 -18.49
C THR A 403 1.71 17.40 -18.16
N ASP A 404 1.74 18.72 -17.97
CA ASP A 404 2.95 19.44 -17.55
C ASP A 404 3.18 19.35 -16.03
N GLU A 405 2.17 18.93 -15.26
CA GLU A 405 2.29 18.79 -13.81
C GLU A 405 3.19 17.58 -13.45
N PRO A 406 4.30 17.79 -12.72
CA PRO A 406 5.27 16.72 -12.50
C PRO A 406 4.70 15.64 -11.57
N ARG A 407 4.98 14.39 -11.92
CA ARG A 407 4.85 13.21 -11.05
C ARG A 407 6.17 12.44 -11.05
N ARG A 408 6.22 11.34 -10.30
CA ARG A 408 7.37 10.44 -10.19
C ARG A 408 6.94 8.99 -10.41
N GLY A 409 7.90 8.14 -10.77
CA GLY A 409 7.70 6.70 -10.90
C GLY A 409 6.68 6.32 -11.97
N HIS A 410 5.86 5.31 -11.70
CA HIS A 410 4.86 4.79 -12.65
C HIS A 410 3.87 5.87 -13.14
N GLY A 411 3.42 6.76 -12.24
CA GLY A 411 2.52 7.87 -12.59
C GLY A 411 3.14 8.82 -13.62
N GLU A 412 4.44 9.11 -13.49
CA GLU A 412 5.19 9.94 -14.46
C GLU A 412 5.23 9.29 -15.84
N LEU A 413 5.53 7.99 -15.91
CA LEU A 413 5.55 7.25 -17.17
C LEU A 413 4.17 7.25 -17.85
N CYS A 414 3.10 7.06 -17.07
CA CYS A 414 1.73 7.14 -17.58
C CYS A 414 1.40 8.52 -18.16
N ILE A 415 1.82 9.60 -17.49
CA ILE A 415 1.60 10.98 -17.95
C ILE A 415 2.38 11.27 -19.22
N ARG A 416 3.65 10.87 -19.29
CA ARG A 416 4.49 11.05 -20.49
C ARG A 416 3.94 10.25 -21.67
N ALA A 417 3.45 9.03 -21.44
CA ALA A 417 2.77 8.22 -22.45
C ALA A 417 1.51 8.90 -22.98
N GLU A 418 0.67 9.43 -22.08
CA GLU A 418 -0.54 10.16 -22.43
C GLU A 418 -0.21 11.44 -23.22
N ARG A 419 0.80 12.20 -22.77
CA ARG A 419 1.29 13.38 -23.48
C ARG A 419 1.76 13.05 -24.89
N ALA A 420 2.49 11.95 -25.08
CA ALA A 420 2.93 11.51 -26.41
C ALA A 420 1.74 11.25 -27.34
N ARG A 421 0.67 10.62 -26.82
CA ARG A 421 -0.59 10.44 -27.57
C ARG A 421 -1.26 11.77 -27.92
N LEU A 422 -1.32 12.73 -26.98
CA LEU A 422 -1.94 14.03 -27.23
C LEU A 422 -1.17 14.86 -28.26
N LEU A 423 0.17 14.82 -28.21
CA LEU A 423 1.03 15.43 -29.23
C LEU A 423 0.78 14.84 -30.61
N LEU A 424 0.63 13.51 -30.70
CA LEU A 424 0.30 12.81 -31.95
C LEU A 424 -1.05 13.30 -32.50
N VAL A 425 -2.09 13.34 -31.66
CA VAL A 425 -3.43 13.80 -32.06
C VAL A 425 -3.43 15.28 -32.45
N GLY A 426 -2.58 16.10 -31.81
CA GLY A 426 -2.37 17.50 -32.17
C GLY A 426 -1.50 17.73 -33.41
N GLY A 427 -1.11 16.68 -34.13
CA GLY A 427 -0.29 16.78 -35.35
C GLY A 427 1.19 17.10 -35.11
N ARG A 428 1.66 17.07 -33.85
CA ARG A 428 3.06 17.30 -33.47
C ARG A 428 3.84 15.98 -33.52
N TYR A 429 3.95 15.43 -34.73
CA TYR A 429 4.45 14.06 -34.95
C TYR A 429 5.88 13.82 -34.45
N ASP A 430 6.81 14.76 -34.70
CA ASP A 430 8.20 14.60 -34.27
C ASP A 430 8.34 14.62 -32.74
N ASP A 431 7.64 15.53 -32.06
CA ASP A 431 7.61 15.61 -30.60
C ASP A 431 6.98 14.35 -29.99
N ALA A 432 5.86 13.89 -30.56
CA ALA A 432 5.19 12.67 -30.15
C ALA A 432 6.11 11.45 -30.28
N ARG A 433 6.83 11.36 -31.40
CA ARG A 433 7.77 10.27 -31.71
C ARG A 433 8.98 10.27 -30.76
N ALA A 434 9.56 11.44 -30.49
CA ALA A 434 10.69 11.57 -29.58
C ALA A 434 10.30 11.15 -28.15
N LEU A 435 9.17 11.68 -27.66
CA LEU A 435 8.68 11.36 -26.33
C LEU A 435 8.26 9.90 -26.21
N ALA A 436 7.52 9.36 -27.18
CA ALA A 436 7.07 7.97 -27.18
C ALA A 436 8.22 6.96 -27.16
N ARG A 437 9.33 7.22 -27.89
CA ARG A 437 10.52 6.36 -27.85
C ARG A 437 11.17 6.36 -26.48
N SER A 438 11.38 7.55 -25.91
CA SER A 438 11.93 7.68 -24.57
C SER A 438 11.06 6.99 -23.51
N VAL A 439 9.74 7.13 -23.57
CA VAL A 439 8.82 6.44 -22.66
C VAL A 439 8.87 4.92 -22.85
N ALA A 440 8.92 4.44 -24.09
CA ALA A 440 9.01 3.01 -24.37
C ALA A 440 10.30 2.41 -23.81
N ASP A 441 11.43 3.07 -24.00
CA ASP A 441 12.73 2.61 -23.49
C ASP A 441 12.76 2.60 -21.94
N ASP A 442 12.24 3.65 -21.31
CA ASP A 442 12.12 3.72 -19.84
C ASP A 442 11.18 2.63 -19.28
N ALA A 443 10.02 2.42 -19.92
CA ALA A 443 9.06 1.39 -19.52
C ALA A 443 9.60 -0.04 -19.74
N GLU A 444 10.35 -0.29 -20.83
CA GLU A 444 11.02 -1.56 -21.07
C GLU A 444 12.10 -1.84 -20.01
N ALA A 445 12.87 -0.81 -19.60
CA ALA A 445 13.83 -0.94 -18.52
C ALA A 445 13.17 -1.28 -17.17
N GLY A 446 11.92 -0.86 -16.96
CA GLY A 446 11.10 -1.17 -15.78
C GLY A 446 10.26 -2.45 -15.87
N ASP A 447 10.32 -3.20 -16.98
CA ASP A 447 9.42 -4.34 -17.29
C ASP A 447 7.91 -3.97 -17.31
N GLU A 448 7.58 -2.70 -17.59
CA GLU A 448 6.21 -2.19 -17.72
C GLU A 448 5.66 -2.43 -19.14
N LEU A 449 5.50 -3.72 -19.50
CA LEU A 449 5.30 -4.17 -20.87
C LEU A 449 4.07 -3.59 -21.59
N GLU A 450 2.97 -3.35 -20.86
CA GLU A 450 1.77 -2.75 -21.45
C GLU A 450 1.98 -1.27 -21.79
N LEU A 451 2.68 -0.53 -20.94
CA LEU A 451 2.96 0.88 -21.13
C LEU A 451 4.01 1.09 -22.24
N ALA A 452 5.06 0.27 -22.24
CA ALA A 452 6.03 0.21 -23.33
C ALA A 452 5.33 -0.04 -24.67
N ARG A 453 4.43 -1.03 -24.74
CA ARG A 453 3.65 -1.33 -25.94
C ARG A 453 2.78 -0.17 -26.38
N PHE A 454 2.11 0.49 -25.45
CA PHE A 454 1.32 1.69 -25.75
C PHE A 454 2.19 2.79 -26.36
N ALA A 455 3.33 3.10 -25.77
CA ALA A 455 4.27 4.11 -26.26
C ALA A 455 4.85 3.72 -27.64
N ARG A 456 5.23 2.46 -27.86
CA ARG A 456 5.68 1.97 -29.19
C ARG A 456 4.59 2.11 -30.26
N LEU A 457 3.32 1.90 -29.91
CA LEU A 457 2.20 2.13 -30.84
C LEU A 457 2.05 3.61 -31.20
N VAL A 458 2.28 4.53 -30.26
CA VAL A 458 2.31 5.98 -30.52
C VAL A 458 3.46 6.34 -31.47
N ASP A 459 4.68 5.83 -31.24
CA ASP A 459 5.82 6.03 -32.16
C ASP A 459 5.51 5.51 -33.56
N CYS A 460 4.98 4.27 -33.66
CA CYS A 460 4.62 3.66 -34.94
C CYS A 460 3.55 4.47 -35.69
N ALA A 461 2.57 5.01 -34.97
CA ALA A 461 1.54 5.86 -35.56
C ALA A 461 2.14 7.18 -36.06
N ALA A 462 2.97 7.86 -35.26
CA ALA A 462 3.54 9.16 -35.60
C ALA A 462 4.36 9.16 -36.90
N ARG A 463 4.97 8.04 -37.26
CA ARG A 463 5.79 7.91 -38.49
C ARG A 463 5.12 7.12 -39.62
N GLY A 464 3.86 6.72 -39.48
CA GLY A 464 3.18 5.90 -40.47
C GLY A 464 3.89 4.57 -40.75
N ALA A 465 4.28 3.84 -39.68
CA ALA A 465 5.03 2.58 -39.80
C ALA A 465 4.32 1.52 -40.68
N GLY A 466 5.09 0.63 -41.30
CA GLY A 466 4.57 -0.45 -42.15
C GLY A 466 3.91 -1.60 -41.37
N ASP A 467 2.99 -2.34 -42.00
CA ASP A 467 2.21 -3.40 -41.34
C ASP A 467 3.07 -4.53 -40.73
N GLY A 468 4.22 -4.85 -41.33
CA GLY A 468 5.11 -5.89 -40.81
C GLY A 468 5.67 -5.58 -39.41
N GLU A 469 5.93 -4.30 -39.15
CA GLU A 469 6.51 -3.83 -37.89
C GLU A 469 5.48 -3.78 -36.74
N VAL A 470 4.25 -3.38 -37.05
CA VAL A 470 3.23 -3.13 -36.01
C VAL A 470 2.36 -4.37 -35.75
N ARG A 471 2.41 -5.40 -36.61
CA ARG A 471 1.56 -6.61 -36.49
C ARG A 471 1.63 -7.27 -35.12
N GLY A 472 2.84 -7.46 -34.60
CA GLY A 472 3.06 -8.07 -33.27
C GLY A 472 2.51 -7.20 -32.14
N LEU A 473 2.76 -5.89 -32.19
CA LEU A 473 2.29 -4.92 -31.20
C LEU A 473 0.75 -4.87 -31.15
N LEU A 474 0.09 -4.78 -32.31
CA LEU A 474 -1.37 -4.77 -32.41
C LEU A 474 -1.97 -6.10 -31.94
N GLY A 475 -1.35 -7.22 -32.30
CA GLY A 475 -1.75 -8.54 -31.84
C GLY A 475 -1.77 -8.61 -30.31
N ALA A 476 -0.67 -8.24 -29.66
CA ALA A 476 -0.57 -8.24 -28.21
C ALA A 476 -1.53 -7.23 -27.53
N ALA A 477 -1.61 -6.00 -28.05
CA ALA A 477 -2.51 -4.98 -27.51
C ALA A 477 -3.99 -5.38 -27.58
N ARG A 478 -4.39 -6.13 -28.61
CA ARG A 478 -5.76 -6.64 -28.78
C ARG A 478 -6.19 -7.67 -27.73
N HIS A 479 -5.23 -8.29 -27.03
CA HIS A 479 -5.49 -9.24 -25.94
C HIS A 479 -5.36 -8.60 -24.55
N SER A 480 -4.95 -7.33 -24.48
CA SER A 480 -4.85 -6.62 -23.21
C SER A 480 -6.23 -6.37 -22.61
N ARG A 481 -6.32 -6.51 -21.29
CA ARG A 481 -7.50 -6.12 -20.50
C ARG A 481 -7.52 -4.62 -20.20
N TRP A 482 -6.46 -3.89 -20.50
CA TRP A 482 -6.41 -2.44 -20.39
C TRP A 482 -7.14 -1.79 -21.56
N VAL A 483 -8.31 -1.22 -21.31
CA VAL A 483 -9.18 -0.64 -22.34
C VAL A 483 -8.48 0.47 -23.12
N HIS A 484 -7.65 1.29 -22.46
CA HIS A 484 -6.90 2.35 -23.17
C HIS A 484 -5.82 1.80 -24.11
N LEU A 485 -5.20 0.65 -23.82
CA LEU A 485 -4.31 -0.01 -24.77
C LEU A 485 -5.09 -0.73 -25.86
N TYR A 486 -6.17 -1.42 -25.51
CA TYR A 486 -7.01 -2.14 -26.48
C TYR A 486 -7.64 -1.20 -27.53
N LEU A 487 -8.41 -0.22 -27.08
CA LEU A 487 -9.06 0.76 -27.95
C LEU A 487 -8.04 1.76 -28.53
N GLY A 488 -7.02 2.12 -27.75
CA GLY A 488 -5.91 2.93 -28.22
C GLY A 488 -5.18 2.31 -29.39
N ALA A 489 -4.92 1.01 -29.39
CA ALA A 489 -4.28 0.32 -30.50
C ALA A 489 -5.08 0.42 -31.81
N LEU A 490 -6.42 0.32 -31.75
CA LEU A 490 -7.27 0.51 -32.93
C LEU A 490 -7.23 1.95 -33.43
N HIS A 491 -7.26 2.91 -32.51
CA HIS A 491 -7.17 4.33 -32.83
C HIS A 491 -5.82 4.68 -33.47
N LEU A 492 -4.72 4.25 -32.86
CA LEU A 492 -3.36 4.48 -33.33
C LEU A 492 -3.09 3.77 -34.67
N ASP A 493 -3.67 2.59 -34.89
CA ASP A 493 -3.60 1.90 -36.19
C ASP A 493 -4.31 2.69 -37.29
N ALA A 494 -5.46 3.30 -36.97
CA ALA A 494 -6.14 4.18 -37.91
C ALA A 494 -5.29 5.42 -38.25
N ILE A 495 -4.69 6.10 -37.25
CA ILE A 495 -3.80 7.26 -37.50
C ILE A 495 -2.65 6.85 -38.42
N ARG A 496 -1.96 5.75 -38.08
CA ARG A 496 -0.85 5.20 -38.86
C ARG A 496 -1.21 4.97 -40.32
N ARG A 497 -2.34 4.31 -40.58
CA ARG A 497 -2.81 3.97 -41.93
C ARG A 497 -3.24 5.21 -42.70
N ARG A 498 -3.92 6.15 -42.03
CA ARG A 498 -4.33 7.42 -42.62
C ARG A 498 -3.13 8.22 -43.11
N LEU A 499 -2.06 8.30 -42.32
CA LEU A 499 -0.80 8.96 -42.70
C LEU A 499 -0.12 8.31 -43.93
N ARG A 500 -0.42 7.05 -44.21
CA ARG A 500 0.04 6.32 -45.42
C ARG A 500 -0.93 6.45 -46.60
N GLY A 501 -2.02 7.21 -46.46
CA GLY A 501 -3.05 7.36 -47.48
C GLY A 501 -3.99 6.16 -47.62
N GLU A 502 -4.02 5.25 -46.65
CA GLU A 502 -4.90 4.08 -46.67
C GLU A 502 -6.33 4.41 -46.20
N ASN A 503 -7.32 3.62 -46.64
CA ASN A 503 -8.69 3.70 -46.11
C ASN A 503 -8.75 3.08 -44.69
N VAL A 504 -9.33 3.80 -43.74
CA VAL A 504 -9.44 3.43 -42.32
C VAL A 504 -10.87 3.13 -41.86
N ASP A 505 -11.86 3.17 -42.74
CA ASP A 505 -13.29 3.06 -42.39
C ASP A 505 -13.64 1.75 -41.68
N SER A 506 -12.97 0.65 -42.05
CA SER A 506 -13.13 -0.64 -41.38
C SER A 506 -12.62 -0.60 -39.94
N LEU A 507 -11.47 0.03 -39.69
CA LEU A 507 -10.90 0.22 -38.36
C LEU A 507 -11.75 1.15 -37.50
N LEU A 508 -12.22 2.27 -38.07
CA LEU A 508 -13.10 3.19 -37.34
C LEU A 508 -14.43 2.53 -36.97
N ARG A 509 -15.03 1.72 -37.86
CA ARG A 509 -16.20 0.90 -37.52
C ARG A 509 -15.91 -0.09 -36.40
N GLN A 510 -14.75 -0.75 -36.44
CA GLN A 510 -14.33 -1.68 -35.39
C GLN A 510 -14.13 -0.97 -34.05
N LEU A 511 -13.43 0.18 -34.04
CA LEU A 511 -13.22 1.00 -32.86
C LEU A 511 -14.56 1.44 -32.26
N ARG A 512 -15.47 1.97 -33.08
CA ARG A 512 -16.81 2.39 -32.64
C ARG A 512 -17.59 1.23 -32.03
N ALA A 513 -17.62 0.08 -32.68
CA ALA A 513 -18.33 -1.10 -32.20
C ALA A 513 -17.78 -1.56 -30.83
N ARG A 514 -16.45 -1.62 -30.69
CA ARG A 514 -15.81 -2.03 -29.44
C ARG A 514 -15.96 -1.01 -28.33
N ALA A 515 -15.82 0.28 -28.64
CA ALA A 515 -16.04 1.37 -27.69
C ALA A 515 -17.49 1.35 -27.17
N ARG A 516 -18.49 1.12 -28.03
CA ARG A 516 -19.89 0.96 -27.61
C ARG A 516 -20.12 -0.24 -26.70
N ASN A 517 -19.52 -1.39 -27.02
CA ASN A 517 -19.64 -2.59 -26.18
C ASN A 517 -19.06 -2.38 -24.78
N LEU A 518 -18.02 -1.54 -24.66
CA LEU A 518 -17.38 -1.17 -23.39
C LEU A 518 -17.95 0.12 -22.79
N ASN A 519 -18.97 0.72 -23.41
CA ASN A 519 -19.53 2.02 -23.06
C ASN A 519 -18.47 3.12 -22.88
N HIS A 520 -17.45 3.17 -23.75
CA HIS A 520 -16.35 4.13 -23.67
C HIS A 520 -16.51 5.28 -24.68
N ARG A 521 -17.00 6.42 -24.20
CA ARG A 521 -17.43 7.57 -25.01
C ARG A 521 -16.31 8.31 -25.73
N LEU A 522 -15.15 8.48 -25.10
CA LEU A 522 -13.98 9.08 -25.79
C LEU A 522 -13.63 8.34 -27.08
N TYR A 523 -13.42 7.02 -27.02
CA TYR A 523 -13.09 6.24 -28.22
C TYR A 523 -14.25 6.10 -29.21
N GLU A 524 -15.50 6.15 -28.73
CA GLU A 524 -16.65 6.23 -29.64
C GLU A 524 -16.64 7.54 -30.44
N ALA A 525 -16.28 8.66 -29.81
CA ALA A 525 -16.14 9.95 -30.46
C ALA A 525 -14.97 9.96 -31.46
N LEU A 526 -13.82 9.39 -31.09
CA LEU A 526 -12.65 9.28 -31.97
C LEU A 526 -12.88 8.42 -33.21
N ALA A 527 -13.91 7.56 -33.19
CA ALA A 527 -14.30 6.76 -34.33
C ALA A 527 -15.24 7.48 -35.33
N ARG A 528 -15.46 8.80 -35.21
CA ARG A 528 -16.29 9.59 -36.13
C ARG A 528 -15.48 10.03 -37.36
N ALA A 529 -15.94 9.62 -38.55
CA ALA A 529 -15.27 9.91 -39.82
C ALA A 529 -15.15 11.41 -40.14
N GLU A 530 -16.04 12.25 -39.59
CA GLU A 530 -16.05 13.71 -39.80
C GLU A 530 -14.77 14.42 -39.31
N GLY A 531 -13.90 13.75 -38.55
CA GLY A 531 -12.62 14.26 -38.07
C GLY A 531 -11.36 13.59 -38.64
N TRP A 532 -11.46 12.81 -39.74
CA TRP A 532 -10.36 11.97 -40.27
C TRP A 532 -9.88 12.30 -41.67
#